data_AF-A0A314YIA6-F1
#
_entry.id   AF-A0A314YIA6-F1
#
_cell.length_a   1.000
_cell.length_b   1.000
_cell.length_c   1.000
_cell.angle_alpha   90.00
_cell.angle_beta   90.00
_cell.angle_gamma   90.00
#
_symmetry.space_group_name_H-M   'P 1'
#
loop_
_entity.id
_entity.type
_entity.pdbx_description
1 polymer ?
#
loop_
_entity_poly.entity_id
_entity_poly.type
_entity_poly.pdbx_seq_one_letter_code
_entity_poly.pdbx_strand_id
1 'polypeptide(L)'
;MCTLELLSNHKINSFKSMRKEEVALFIESIQEAANNGHVAFDLSDRVSSVSVDMSCQMVLGKKYRDEELDERGFKSLIKEGMQLAAAPNLGDYIPCIAPLDLQGFTKRMKAVNKAFDNFFEKIIDEHL
;
A
#
# COMPACT_ATOMS: atom_id res chain seq x y z
N MET A 1 -12.60 -12.31 11.23
CA MET A 1 -11.57 -12.97 10.40
C MET A 1 -10.24 -12.21 10.48
N CYS A 2 -10.11 -11.00 9.94
CA CYS A 2 -8.81 -10.29 9.93
C CYS A 2 -8.19 -10.03 11.31
N THR A 3 -8.98 -9.60 12.30
CA THR A 3 -8.48 -9.28 13.66
C THR A 3 -8.03 -10.50 14.47
N LEU A 4 -8.60 -11.68 14.21
CA LEU A 4 -8.30 -12.91 14.95
C LEU A 4 -7.22 -13.75 14.26
N GLU A 5 -7.22 -13.78 12.93
CA GLU A 5 -6.33 -14.66 12.16
C GLU A 5 -5.08 -13.92 11.66
N LEU A 6 -5.25 -12.74 11.07
CA LEU A 6 -4.16 -12.01 10.38
C LEU A 6 -3.48 -10.99 11.30
N LEU A 7 -4.26 -10.29 12.13
CA LEU A 7 -3.83 -9.16 12.95
C LEU A 7 -3.90 -9.47 14.45
N SER A 8 -3.94 -10.74 14.84
CA SER A 8 -3.85 -11.11 16.26
C SER A 8 -2.45 -10.87 16.81
N ASN A 9 -2.36 -10.67 18.12
CA ASN A 9 -1.07 -10.53 18.80
C ASN A 9 -0.14 -11.70 18.50
N HIS A 10 -0.66 -12.93 18.43
CA HIS A 10 0.12 -14.10 18.06
C HIS A 10 0.71 -13.94 16.65
N LYS A 11 -0.12 -13.62 15.65
CA LYS A 11 0.33 -13.51 14.27
C LYS A 11 1.31 -12.34 14.09
N ILE A 12 1.00 -11.17 14.67
CA ILE A 12 1.90 -10.01 14.67
C ILE A 12 3.25 -10.34 15.31
N ASN A 13 3.27 -11.09 16.42
CA ASN A 13 4.52 -11.48 17.07
C ASN A 13 5.32 -12.50 16.26
N SER A 14 4.66 -13.39 15.49
CA SER A 14 5.40 -14.31 14.60
C SER A 14 6.21 -13.58 13.52
N PHE A 15 5.78 -12.38 13.10
CA PHE A 15 6.50 -11.55 12.12
C PHE A 15 7.51 -10.58 12.76
N LYS A 16 7.76 -10.67 14.08
CA LYS A 16 8.65 -9.73 14.80
C LYS A 16 10.06 -9.69 14.23
N SER A 17 10.65 -10.85 13.93
CA SER A 17 12.01 -10.92 13.40
C SER A 17 12.11 -10.30 12.01
N MET A 18 11.17 -10.63 11.12
CA MET A 18 11.10 -10.03 9.78
C MET A 18 10.96 -8.50 9.85
N ARG A 19 10.04 -7.96 10.67
CA ARG A 19 9.90 -6.51 10.78
C ARG A 19 11.18 -5.83 11.32
N LYS A 20 11.92 -6.49 12.21
CA LYS A 20 13.21 -5.96 12.69
C LYS A 20 14.26 -5.92 11.58
N GLU A 21 14.30 -6.95 10.74
CA GLU A 21 15.21 -7.04 9.61
C GLU A 21 14.93 -5.94 8.58
N GLU A 22 13.67 -5.74 8.19
CA GLU A 22 13.27 -4.67 7.26
C GLU A 22 13.61 -3.27 7.80
N VAL A 23 13.42 -3.03 9.10
CA VAL A 23 13.81 -1.75 9.73
C VAL A 23 15.34 -1.60 9.76
N ALA A 24 16.09 -2.67 9.99
CA ALA A 24 17.55 -2.64 9.96
C ALA A 24 18.06 -2.28 8.56
N LEU A 25 17.54 -2.92 7.51
CA LEU A 25 17.85 -2.61 6.11
C LEU A 25 17.52 -1.15 5.77
N PHE A 26 16.39 -0.63 6.27
CA PHE A 26 16.04 0.76 6.10
C PHE A 26 17.06 1.70 6.75
N ILE A 27 17.49 1.43 7.99
CA ILE A 27 18.52 2.22 8.69
C ILE A 27 19.86 2.15 7.95
N GLU A 28 20.27 0.98 7.47
CA GLU A 28 21.48 0.80 6.67
C GLU A 28 21.43 1.66 5.40
N SER A 29 20.29 1.70 4.71
CA SER A 29 20.11 2.54 3.51
C SER A 29 20.25 4.04 3.81
N ILE A 30 19.84 4.50 5.00
CA ILE A 30 20.02 5.89 5.44
C ILE A 30 21.51 6.17 5.69
N GLN A 31 22.19 5.25 6.39
CA GLN A 31 23.62 5.38 6.69
C GLN A 31 24.46 5.42 5.41
N GLU A 32 24.15 4.55 4.45
CA GLU A 32 24.81 4.51 3.15
C GLU A 32 24.60 5.83 2.38
N ALA A 33 23.37 6.34 2.32
CA ALA A 33 23.08 7.61 1.67
C ALA A 33 23.86 8.77 2.30
N ALA A 34 23.94 8.81 3.64
CA ALA A 34 24.71 9.81 4.37
C ALA A 34 26.21 9.72 4.10
N ASN A 35 26.78 8.50 4.09
CA ASN A 35 28.20 8.26 3.79
C ASN A 35 28.56 8.64 2.35
N ASN A 36 27.63 8.46 1.41
CA ASN A 36 27.80 8.83 0.00
C ASN A 36 27.59 10.33 -0.27
N GLY A 37 27.42 11.16 0.77
CA GLY A 37 27.30 12.61 0.64
C GLY A 37 25.94 13.09 0.12
N HIS A 38 24.89 12.26 0.17
CA HIS A 38 23.54 12.73 -0.17
C HIS A 38 23.06 13.73 0.89
N VAL A 39 22.78 14.96 0.46
CA VAL A 39 22.34 16.07 1.33
C VAL A 39 20.86 15.97 1.70
N ALA A 40 20.06 15.23 0.93
CA ALA A 40 18.63 15.07 1.14
C ALA A 40 18.21 13.60 0.96
N PHE A 41 17.43 13.10 1.91
CA PHE A 41 16.87 11.75 1.91
C PHE A 41 15.34 11.86 2.01
N ASP A 42 14.62 11.42 0.97
CA ASP A 42 13.16 11.39 0.99
C ASP A 42 12.67 10.26 1.91
N LEU A 43 12.43 10.62 3.17
CA LEU A 43 11.95 9.69 4.17
C LEU A 43 10.53 9.19 3.86
N SER A 44 9.68 10.04 3.27
CA SER A 44 8.31 9.68 2.97
C SER A 44 8.26 8.55 1.95
N ASP A 45 9.12 8.61 0.93
CA ASP A 45 9.15 7.59 -0.11
C ASP A 45 9.66 6.25 0.42
N ARG A 46 10.76 6.28 1.16
CA ARG A 46 11.37 5.07 1.71
C ARG A 46 10.52 4.39 2.77
N VAL A 47 9.91 5.15 3.68
CA VAL A 47 8.98 4.60 4.68
C VAL A 47 7.76 3.99 3.99
N SER A 48 7.26 4.62 2.93
CA SER A 48 6.14 4.06 2.15
C SER A 48 6.52 2.72 1.51
N SER A 49 7.70 2.63 0.90
CA SER A 49 8.22 1.38 0.31
C SER A 49 8.36 0.27 1.36
N VAL A 50 9.01 0.55 2.50
CA VAL A 50 9.18 -0.43 3.59
C VAL A 50 7.83 -0.90 4.13
N SER A 51 6.85 0.00 4.22
CA SER A 51 5.50 -0.33 4.67
C SER A 51 4.75 -1.24 3.70
N VAL A 52 4.89 -1.00 2.38
CA VAL A 52 4.34 -1.87 1.33
C VAL A 52 5.00 -3.24 1.37
N ASP A 53 6.33 -3.30 1.40
CA ASP A 53 7.09 -4.56 1.43
C ASP A 53 6.74 -5.42 2.64
N MET A 54 6.73 -4.83 3.85
CA MET A 54 6.30 -5.53 5.06
C MET A 54 4.87 -6.04 4.94
N SER A 55 3.95 -5.22 4.41
CA SER A 55 2.53 -5.60 4.31
C SER A 55 2.34 -6.76 3.32
N CYS A 56 2.95 -6.67 2.14
CA CYS A 56 2.96 -7.74 1.16
C CYS A 56 3.57 -9.03 1.72
N GLN A 57 4.73 -8.95 2.37
CA GLN A 57 5.37 -10.14 2.93
C GLN A 57 4.57 -10.79 4.07
N MET A 58 3.93 -9.99 4.94
CA MET A 58 3.10 -10.53 6.03
C MET A 58 1.78 -11.11 5.56
N VAL A 59 1.13 -10.49 4.57
CA VAL A 59 -0.23 -10.83 4.14
C VAL A 59 -0.22 -11.82 2.96
N LEU A 60 0.69 -11.62 2.01
CA LEU A 60 0.77 -12.32 0.72
C LEU A 60 1.97 -13.29 0.67
N GLY A 61 2.82 -13.31 1.68
CA GLY A 61 3.93 -14.26 1.83
C GLY A 61 5.21 -13.91 1.08
N LYS A 62 5.20 -12.89 0.21
CA LYS A 62 6.39 -12.38 -0.51
C LYS A 62 6.32 -10.87 -0.76
N LYS A 63 7.45 -10.27 -1.11
CA LYS A 63 7.53 -8.89 -1.59
C LYS A 63 7.19 -8.84 -3.08
N TYR A 64 6.68 -7.70 -3.53
CA TYR A 64 6.35 -7.44 -4.93
C TYR A 64 7.01 -6.14 -5.34
N ARG A 65 7.49 -6.07 -6.59
CA ARG A 65 8.00 -4.80 -7.11
C ARG A 65 6.85 -3.83 -7.37
N ASP A 66 7.17 -2.54 -7.39
CA ASP A 66 6.18 -1.47 -7.54
C ASP A 66 5.32 -1.69 -8.80
N GLU A 67 5.95 -2.13 -9.89
CA GLU A 67 5.32 -2.32 -11.20
C GLU A 67 4.43 -3.58 -11.30
N GLU A 68 4.46 -4.47 -10.31
CA GLU A 68 3.70 -5.72 -10.35
C GLU A 68 2.19 -5.51 -10.07
N LEU A 69 1.85 -4.39 -9.40
CA LEU A 69 0.47 -3.99 -9.15
C LEU A 69 -0.20 -3.38 -10.40
N ASP A 70 0.41 -2.34 -10.96
CA ASP A 70 -0.10 -1.52 -12.07
C ASP A 70 1.11 -0.76 -12.65
N GLU A 71 1.04 -0.33 -13.91
CA GLU A 71 2.01 0.58 -14.53
C GLU A 71 2.22 1.88 -13.71
N ARG A 72 1.21 2.29 -12.94
CA ARG A 72 1.27 3.43 -12.00
C ARG A 72 2.09 3.18 -10.74
N GLY A 73 2.30 1.92 -10.35
CA GLY A 73 2.97 1.55 -9.10
C GLY A 73 2.08 1.60 -7.84
N PHE A 74 2.50 0.88 -6.78
CA PHE A 74 1.88 0.89 -5.45
C PHE A 74 1.79 2.29 -4.87
N LYS A 75 2.89 3.05 -4.91
CA LYS A 75 2.92 4.40 -4.32
C LYS A 75 1.85 5.31 -4.92
N SER A 76 1.75 5.35 -6.25
CA SER A 76 0.79 6.21 -6.92
C SER A 76 -0.65 5.77 -6.67
N LEU A 77 -0.91 4.46 -6.71
CA LEU A 77 -2.24 3.91 -6.47
C LEU A 77 -2.74 4.12 -5.04
N ILE A 78 -1.89 3.86 -4.05
CA ILE A 78 -2.21 4.11 -2.64
C ILE A 78 -2.43 5.61 -2.42
N LYS A 79 -1.58 6.48 -2.97
CA LYS A 79 -1.75 7.92 -2.86
C LYS A 79 -3.07 8.39 -3.48
N GLU A 80 -3.42 7.91 -4.66
CA GLU A 80 -4.69 8.24 -5.30
C GLU A 80 -5.88 7.73 -4.47
N GLY A 81 -5.84 6.48 -4.01
CA GLY A 81 -6.87 5.89 -3.16
C GLY A 81 -7.06 6.68 -1.85
N MET A 82 -5.97 7.05 -1.18
CA MET A 82 -6.02 7.88 0.04
C MET A 82 -6.60 9.27 -0.23
N GLN A 83 -6.21 9.91 -1.33
CA GLN A 83 -6.76 11.22 -1.70
C GLN A 83 -8.26 11.15 -1.97
N LEU A 84 -8.72 10.12 -2.69
CA LEU A 84 -10.14 9.91 -2.98
C LEU A 84 -10.94 9.58 -1.71
N ALA A 85 -10.39 8.77 -0.82
CA ALA A 85 -11.04 8.38 0.43
C ALA A 85 -11.12 9.52 1.46
N ALA A 86 -10.12 10.41 1.47
CA ALA A 86 -10.05 11.52 2.44
C ALA A 86 -10.79 12.78 1.97
N ALA A 87 -11.03 12.93 0.66
CA ALA A 87 -11.68 14.10 0.10
C ALA A 87 -13.21 14.06 0.29
N PRO A 88 -13.87 15.19 0.59
CA PRO A 88 -15.31 15.23 0.72
C PRO A 88 -15.98 14.99 -0.64
N ASN A 89 -16.91 14.03 -0.67
CA ASN A 89 -17.72 13.69 -1.84
C ASN A 89 -19.15 14.18 -1.62
N LEU A 90 -19.64 15.08 -2.49
CA LEU A 90 -20.99 15.61 -2.47
C LEU A 90 -22.06 14.52 -2.53
N GLY A 91 -21.79 13.41 -3.21
CA GLY A 91 -22.69 12.25 -3.25
C GLY A 91 -22.93 11.62 -1.87
N ASP A 92 -21.96 11.72 -0.95
CA ASP A 92 -22.06 11.16 0.40
C ASP A 92 -22.92 12.05 1.30
N TYR A 93 -22.97 13.37 1.03
CA TYR A 93 -23.78 14.34 1.79
C TYR A 93 -25.17 14.56 1.18
N ILE A 94 -25.30 14.41 -0.13
CA ILE A 94 -26.53 14.65 -0.89
C ILE A 94 -26.82 13.41 -1.77
N PRO A 95 -27.52 12.40 -1.23
CA PRO A 95 -27.69 11.11 -1.91
C PRO A 95 -28.37 11.18 -3.28
N CYS A 96 -29.25 12.17 -3.51
CA CYS A 96 -29.98 12.30 -4.77
C CYS A 96 -29.07 12.65 -5.97
N ILE A 97 -27.90 13.22 -5.75
CA ILE A 97 -26.91 13.53 -6.81
C ILE A 97 -25.78 12.50 -6.86
N ALA A 98 -25.70 11.55 -5.94
CA ALA A 98 -24.64 10.55 -5.89
C ALA A 98 -24.47 9.75 -7.20
N PRO A 99 -25.55 9.30 -7.88
CA PRO A 99 -25.41 8.57 -9.15
C PRO A 99 -24.77 9.39 -10.28
N LEU A 100 -24.79 10.72 -10.19
CA LEU A 100 -24.20 11.61 -11.20
C LEU A 100 -22.67 11.65 -11.11
N ASP A 101 -22.09 11.26 -9.96
CA ASP A 101 -20.64 11.28 -9.70
C ASP A 101 -19.99 12.60 -10.15
N LEU A 102 -20.56 13.75 -9.74
CA LEU A 102 -20.17 15.08 -10.26
C LEU A 102 -18.67 15.41 -10.08
N GLN A 103 -18.04 14.84 -9.05
CA GLN A 103 -16.61 15.00 -8.77
C GLN A 103 -15.74 13.89 -9.40
N GLY A 104 -16.37 12.87 -10.00
CA GLY A 104 -15.69 11.72 -10.62
C GLY A 104 -15.03 10.76 -9.63
N PHE A 105 -15.33 10.87 -8.33
CA PHE A 105 -14.65 10.09 -7.29
C PHE A 105 -14.98 8.61 -7.41
N THR A 106 -16.23 8.28 -7.70
CA THR A 106 -16.67 6.88 -7.85
C THR A 106 -15.95 6.24 -9.03
N LYS A 107 -15.91 6.93 -10.18
CA LYS A 107 -15.19 6.44 -11.37
C LYS A 107 -13.70 6.22 -11.10
N ARG A 108 -13.04 7.16 -10.44
CA ARG A 108 -11.60 7.06 -10.13
C ARG A 108 -11.31 5.97 -9.11
N MET A 109 -12.13 5.85 -8.07
CA MET A 109 -12.00 4.79 -7.07
C MET A 109 -12.20 3.42 -7.70
N LYS A 110 -13.13 3.26 -8.65
CA LYS A 110 -13.28 2.02 -9.43
C LYS A 110 -12.02 1.67 -10.23
N ALA A 111 -11.31 2.66 -10.77
CA ALA A 111 -10.05 2.41 -11.48
C ALA A 111 -8.91 2.01 -10.53
N VAL A 112 -8.87 2.54 -9.31
CA VAL A 112 -7.94 2.09 -8.25
C VAL A 112 -8.28 0.67 -7.81
N ASN A 113 -9.56 0.40 -7.50
CA ASN A 113 -10.02 -0.93 -7.10
C ASN A 113 -9.72 -1.98 -8.16
N LYS A 114 -9.98 -1.68 -9.44
CA LYS A 114 -9.68 -2.62 -10.53
C LYS A 114 -8.20 -3.00 -10.60
N ALA A 115 -7.29 -2.08 -10.29
CA ALA A 115 -5.85 -2.38 -10.25
C ALA A 115 -5.51 -3.36 -9.11
N PHE A 116 -6.06 -3.13 -7.92
CA PHE A 116 -5.90 -4.04 -6.79
C PHE A 116 -6.57 -5.40 -7.02
N ASP A 117 -7.78 -5.43 -7.60
CA ASP A 117 -8.50 -6.66 -7.91
C ASP A 117 -7.68 -7.53 -8.88
N ASN A 118 -7.20 -6.96 -9.99
CA ASN A 118 -6.34 -7.67 -10.94
C ASN A 118 -5.06 -8.21 -10.27
N PHE A 119 -4.46 -7.44 -9.36
CA PHE A 119 -3.27 -7.86 -8.65
C PHE A 119 -3.56 -9.01 -7.68
N PHE A 120 -4.64 -8.92 -6.90
CA PHE A 120 -5.02 -10.00 -5.99
C PHE A 120 -5.46 -11.26 -6.74
N GLU A 121 -6.13 -11.15 -7.89
CA GLU A 121 -6.45 -12.28 -8.76
C GLU A 121 -5.18 -13.03 -9.16
N LYS A 122 -4.15 -12.33 -9.64
CA LYS A 122 -2.85 -12.96 -9.97
C LYS A 122 -2.25 -13.70 -8.77
N ILE A 123 -2.32 -13.10 -7.58
CA ILE A 123 -1.78 -13.73 -6.36
C ILE A 123 -2.58 -14.96 -5.98
N ILE A 124 -3.92 -14.91 -6.08
CA ILE A 124 -4.77 -16.06 -5.81
C ILE A 124 -4.40 -17.20 -6.76
N ASP A 125 -4.24 -16.89 -8.05
CA ASP A 125 -3.85 -17.87 -9.07
C ASP A 125 -2.46 -18.47 -8.82
N GLU A 126 -1.51 -17.70 -8.27
CA GLU A 126 -0.19 -18.22 -7.87
C GLU A 126 -0.25 -19.22 -6.69
N HIS A 127 -1.30 -19.15 -5.86
CA HIS A 127 -1.46 -19.95 -4.65
C HIS A 127 -2.47 -21.10 -4.80
N LEU A 128 -3.14 -21.20 -5.96
CA LEU A 128 -4.01 -22.32 -6.34
C LEU A 128 -3.19 -23.47 -6.96
#